data_AF-A0A436CHT2-F1
#
_entry.id   AF-A0A436CHT2-F1
#
_cell.length_a   1.000
_cell.length_b   1.000
_cell.length_c   1.000
_cell.angle_alpha   90.00
_cell.angle_beta   90.00
_cell.angle_gamma   90.00
#
_symmetry.space_group_name_H-M   'P 1'
#
loop_
_entity.id
_entity.type
_entity.pdbx_description
1 polymer ?
#
loop_
_entity_poly.entity_id
_entity_poly.type
_entity_poly.pdbx_seq_one_letter_code
_entity_poly.pdbx_strand_id
1 'polypeptide(L)' 'MLKNRPVPREPLLDAEIHSEGFRQQREARRSALVEDYVELIADLIEDGNEARQVDIAARLGVAQPTVAKMLTRLCA' A
#
# COMPACT_ATOMS: atom_id res chain seq x y z
N MET A 1 26.00 27.84 27.00
CA MET A 1 26.34 26.40 27.01
C MET A 1 25.04 25.58 27.10
N LEU A 2 24.56 25.02 25.99
CA LEU A 2 23.41 24.11 25.99
C LEU A 2 23.93 22.71 26.30
N LYS A 3 23.60 22.18 27.49
CA LYS A 3 23.95 20.81 27.88
C LYS A 3 23.13 19.84 27.02
N ASN A 4 23.82 19.05 26.21
CA ASN A 4 23.25 17.96 25.42
C ASN A 4 22.78 16.85 26.38
N ARG A 5 21.53 16.93 26.85
CA ARG A 5 20.95 15.87 27.70
C ARG A 5 20.69 14.65 26.81
N PRO A 6 21.23 13.45 27.13
CA PRO A 6 20.86 12.24 26.42
C PRO A 6 19.37 12.00 26.65
N VAL A 7 18.59 12.01 25.58
CA VAL A 7 17.19 11.59 25.62
C VAL A 7 17.22 10.10 25.96
N PRO A 8 16.58 9.64 27.05
CA PRO A 8 16.47 8.22 27.34
C PRO A 8 15.79 7.57 26.14
N ARG A 9 16.52 6.73 25.40
CA ARG A 9 15.91 5.89 24.38
C ARG A 9 15.24 4.73 25.11
N GLU A 10 13.94 4.61 24.95
CA GLU A 10 13.23 3.43 25.42
C GLU A 10 13.90 2.17 24.84
N PRO A 11 13.99 1.07 25.63
CA PRO A 11 14.51 -0.18 25.13
C PRO A 11 13.73 -0.61 23.89
N LEU A 12 14.45 -1.04 22.85
CA LEU A 12 13.81 -1.64 21.68
C LEU A 12 12.98 -2.84 22.14
N LEU A 13 11.75 -2.95 21.63
CA LEU A 13 10.91 -4.13 21.86
C LEU A 13 11.63 -5.39 21.37
N ASP A 14 11.18 -6.52 21.89
CA ASP A 14 11.64 -7.84 21.44
C ASP A 14 11.56 -7.95 19.91
N ALA A 15 12.58 -8.55 19.31
CA ALA A 15 12.72 -8.63 17.85
C ALA A 15 11.51 -9.33 17.21
N GLU A 16 10.94 -10.33 17.89
CA GLU A 16 9.76 -11.03 17.41
C GLU A 16 8.56 -10.08 17.33
N ILE A 17 8.27 -9.35 18.42
CA ILE A 17 7.17 -8.38 18.50
C ILE A 17 7.32 -7.27 17.45
N HIS A 18 8.54 -6.76 17.25
CA HIS A 18 8.80 -5.80 16.19
C HIS A 18 8.50 -6.38 14.80
N SER A 19 8.97 -7.59 14.53
CA SER A 19 8.81 -8.24 13.23
C SER A 19 7.33 -8.52 12.91
N GLU A 20 6.55 -8.94 13.91
CA GLU A 20 5.11 -9.17 13.80
C GLU A 20 4.35 -7.87 13.51
N GLY A 21 4.68 -6.79 14.22
CA GLY A 21 4.11 -5.47 13.97
C GLY A 21 4.38 -4.98 12.55
N PHE A 22 5.59 -5.19 12.03
CA PHE A 22 5.89 -4.89 10.63
C PHE A 22 5.15 -5.80 9.65
N ARG A 23 4.95 -7.08 9.98
CA ARG A 23 4.16 -8.01 9.14
C ARG A 23 2.71 -7.54 9.03
N GLN A 24 2.08 -7.24 10.16
CA GLN A 24 0.69 -6.74 10.18
C GLN A 24 0.56 -5.43 9.39
N GLN A 25 1.48 -4.48 9.55
CA GLN A 25 1.46 -3.23 8.78
C GLN A 25 1.61 -3.46 7.27
N ARG A 26 2.46 -4.40 6.85
CA ARG A 26 2.60 -4.76 5.43
C ARG A 26 1.35 -5.43 4.89
N GLU A 27 0.71 -6.30 5.68
CA GLU A 27 -0.54 -6.96 5.33
C GLU A 27 -1.68 -5.95 5.21
N ALA A 28 -1.89 -5.09 6.21
CA ALA A 28 -2.90 -4.05 6.18
C ALA A 28 -2.71 -3.11 4.98
N ARG A 29 -1.47 -2.66 4.72
CA ARG A 29 -1.16 -1.84 3.55
C ARG A 29 -1.44 -2.58 2.24
N ARG A 30 -1.15 -3.89 2.18
CA ARG A 30 -1.44 -4.70 1.00
C ARG A 30 -2.94 -4.82 0.78
N SER A 31 -3.73 -5.07 1.83
CA SER A 31 -5.18 -5.19 1.73
C SER A 31 -5.81 -3.88 1.26
N ALA A 32 -5.44 -2.75 1.86
CA ALA A 32 -5.90 -1.43 1.43
C ALA A 32 -5.61 -1.17 -0.06
N LEU A 33 -4.39 -1.49 -0.52
CA LEU A 33 -4.05 -1.38 -1.95
C LEU A 33 -4.86 -2.30 -2.86
N VAL A 34 -5.31 -3.46 -2.38
CA VAL A 34 -6.16 -4.35 -3.17
C VAL A 34 -7.58 -3.79 -3.25
N GLU A 35 -8.10 -3.32 -2.11
CA GLU A 35 -9.42 -2.70 -1.99
C GLU A 35 -9.52 -1.48 -2.93
N ASP A 36 -8.55 -0.54 -2.88
CA ASP A 36 -8.51 0.63 -3.76
C ASP A 36 -8.57 0.27 -5.26
N TYR A 37 -7.87 -0.80 -5.67
CA TYR A 37 -7.86 -1.23 -7.06
C TYR A 37 -9.19 -1.88 -7.47
N VAL A 38 -9.77 -2.72 -6.61
CA VAL A 38 -11.03 -3.41 -6.91
C VAL A 38 -12.19 -2.41 -6.97
N GLU A 39 -12.26 -1.47 -6.03
CA GLU A 39 -13.27 -0.40 -6.04
C GLU A 39 -13.16 0.44 -7.32
N LEU A 40 -11.96 0.92 -7.66
CA LEU A 40 -11.78 1.72 -8.86
C LEU A 40 -12.08 0.95 -10.16
N ILE A 41 -11.74 -0.34 -10.23
CA ILE A 41 -12.06 -1.17 -11.38
C ILE A 41 -13.57 -1.31 -11.52
N ALA A 42 -14.30 -1.51 -10.41
CA ALA A 42 -15.76 -1.56 -10.43
C ALA A 42 -16.35 -0.23 -10.91
N ASP A 43 -15.92 0.91 -10.36
CA ASP A 43 -16.39 2.24 -10.76
C ASP A 43 -16.18 2.50 -12.26
N LEU A 44 -14.99 2.15 -12.80
CA LEU A 44 -14.69 2.33 -14.21
C LEU A 44 -15.57 1.44 -15.12
N ILE A 45 -15.87 0.21 -14.68
CA ILE A 45 -16.76 -0.69 -15.41
C ILE A 45 -18.20 -0.17 -15.37
N GLU A 46 -18.67 0.34 -14.23
CA GLU A 46 -20.02 0.89 -14.08
C GLU A 46 -20.21 2.17 -14.91
N ASP A 47 -19.22 3.07 -14.92
CA ASP A 47 -19.28 4.34 -15.64
C ASP A 47 -19.03 4.19 -17.16
N GLY A 48 -18.11 3.29 -17.56
CA GLY A 48 -17.54 3.25 -18.91
C GLY A 48 -17.67 1.92 -19.64
N ASN A 49 -18.23 0.88 -19.00
CA ASN A 49 -18.22 -0.52 -19.47
C ASN A 49 -16.82 -1.14 -19.66
N GLU A 50 -15.75 -0.45 -19.26
CA GLU A 50 -14.39 -0.95 -19.34
C GLU A 50 -13.46 -0.29 -18.32
N ALA A 51 -12.50 -1.05 -17.79
CA ALA A 51 -11.43 -0.53 -16.93
C ALA A 51 -10.07 -0.67 -17.63
N ARG A 52 -9.59 0.40 -18.27
CA ARG A 52 -8.29 0.38 -18.95
C ARG A 52 -7.17 0.73 -17.97
N GLN A 53 -6.00 0.10 -18.15
CA GLN A 53 -4.83 0.34 -17.30
C GLN A 53 -4.37 1.80 -17.30
N VAL A 54 -4.55 2.53 -18.41
CA VAL A 54 -4.20 3.96 -18.50
C VAL A 54 -5.09 4.82 -17.61
N ASP A 55 -6.37 4.49 -17.49
CA ASP A 55 -7.34 5.22 -16.67
C ASP A 55 -7.11 4.93 -15.18
N ILE A 56 -6.85 3.66 -14.85
CA ILE A 56 -6.45 3.25 -13.50
C ILE A 56 -5.16 3.96 -13.07
N ALA A 57 -4.16 3.99 -13.95
CA ALA A 57 -2.87 4.64 -13.68
C ALA A 57 -3.04 6.15 -13.40
N ALA A 58 -3.83 6.83 -14.24
CA ALA A 58 -4.12 8.25 -14.09
C ALA A 58 -4.83 8.56 -12.76
N ARG A 59 -5.79 7.72 -12.36
CA ARG A 59 -6.60 7.93 -11.14
C ARG A 59 -5.85 7.59 -9.86
N LEU A 60 -4.99 6.58 -9.87
CA LEU A 60 -4.17 6.20 -8.71
C LEU A 60 -2.84 6.96 -8.62
N GLY A 61 -2.52 7.81 -9.61
CA GLY A 61 -1.27 8.58 -9.62
C GLY A 61 -0.03 7.71 -9.77
N VAL A 62 -0.13 6.58 -10.48
CA VAL A 62 0.97 5.64 -10.70
C VAL A 62 1.26 5.46 -12.18
N ALA A 63 2.42 4.88 -12.51
CA ALA A 63 2.73 4.52 -13.88
C ALA A 63 1.96 3.26 -14.32
N GLN A 64 1.58 3.17 -15.59
CA GLN A 64 0.88 2.02 -16.16
C GLN A 64 1.57 0.66 -15.91
N PRO A 65 2.92 0.52 -15.97
CA PRO A 65 3.58 -0.74 -15.62
C PRO A 65 3.35 -1.18 -14.15
N THR A 66 3.10 -0.24 -13.24
CA THR A 66 2.73 -0.54 -11.84
C THR A 66 1.34 -1.17 -11.80
N VAL A 67 0.40 -0.61 -12.55
CA VAL A 67 -0.96 -1.17 -12.68
C VAL A 67 -0.90 -2.58 -13.27
N ALA A 68 -0.17 -2.79 -14.36
CA ALA A 68 -0.03 -4.11 -14.98
C ALA A 68 0.45 -5.18 -13.98
N LYS A 69 1.48 -4.86 -13.18
CA LYS A 69 1.99 -5.75 -12.13
C LYS A 69 0.93 -6.02 -11.05
N MET A 70 0.17 -5.02 -10.63
CA MET A 70 -0.91 -5.23 -9.65
C MET A 70 -2.04 -6.08 -10.21
N LEU A 71 -2.45 -5.89 -11.46
CA LEU A 71 -3.46 -6.73 -12.09
C LEU A 71 -3.00 -8.19 -12.17
N THR A 72 -1.74 -8.44 -12.55
CA THR A 72 -1.18 -9.82 -12.51
C THR A 72 -1.25 -10.42 -11.11
N ARG A 73 -1.01 -9.62 -10.07
CA ARG A 73 -1.09 -10.06 -8.68
C ARG A 73 -2.52 -10.35 -8.21
N LEU A 74 -3.51 -9.60 -8.69
CA LEU A 74 -4.92 -9.80 -8.35
C LEU A 74 -5.50 -11.07 -8.98
N CYS A 75 -4.96 -11.50 -10.12
CA CYS A 75 -5.39 -12.72 -10.81
C CYS A 75 -4.63 -13.99 -10.37
N ALA A 76 -3.62 -13.86 -9.51
CA ALA A 76 -2.77 -14.96 -9.04
C ALA A 76 -3.30 -15.56 -7.73
#